data_AF-A0A5Q4D2P8-F1
#
_entry.id   AF-A0A5Q4D2P8-F1
#
_cell.length_a   1.000
_cell.length_b   1.000
_cell.length_c   1.000
_cell.angle_alpha   90.00
_cell.angle_beta   90.00
_cell.angle_gamma   90.00
#
_symmetry.space_group_name_H-M   'P 1'
#
loop_
_entity.id
_entity.type
_entity.pdbx_description
1 polymer ?
#
loop_
_entity_poly.entity_id
_entity_poly.type
_entity_poly.pdbx_seq_one_letter_code
_entity_poly.pdbx_strand_id
1 'polypeptide(L)'
;HRQEANIEAMHNLYENLAAYRIDPDTIPFAIQYNKRDLDNVLPVEELRRELNPGGVPDFEAVAIEGTGVFETLRAVSKLVVKTLS
;
A
#
# COMPACT_ATOMS: atom_id res chain seq x y z
N HIS A 1 -12.65 3.60 13.34
CA HIS A 1 -11.53 2.92 14.03
C HIS A 1 -10.46 2.36 13.07
N ARG A 2 -10.69 1.28 12.31
CA ARG A 2 -9.63 0.74 11.41
C ARG A 2 -9.30 1.63 10.21
N GLN A 3 -10.30 2.26 9.60
CA GLN A 3 -10.10 3.17 8.47
C GLN A 3 -9.29 4.40 8.86
N GLU A 4 -9.65 5.03 9.98
CA GLU A 4 -8.92 6.19 10.54
C GLU A 4 -7.47 5.82 10.83
N ALA A 5 -7.23 4.65 11.45
CA ALA A 5 -5.88 4.18 11.72
C ALA A 5 -5.05 3.95 10.43
N ASN A 6 -5.68 3.48 9.36
CA ASN A 6 -5.00 3.31 8.07
C ASN A 6 -4.64 4.67 7.44
N ILE A 7 -5.55 5.64 7.49
CA ILE A 7 -5.32 7.00 6.99
C ILE A 7 -4.20 7.68 7.80
N GLU A 8 -4.25 7.57 9.13
CA GLU A 8 -3.23 8.09 10.03
C GLU A 8 -1.87 7.42 9.77
N ALA A 9 -1.83 6.10 9.57
CA ALA A 9 -0.61 5.40 9.20
C ALA A 9 -0.03 5.87 7.86
N MET A 10 -0.87 6.13 6.86
CA MET A 10 -0.44 6.70 5.59
C MET A 10 0.11 8.11 5.75
N HIS A 11 -0.57 8.99 6.49
CA HIS A 11 -0.07 10.33 6.80
C HIS A 11 1.28 10.27 7.52
N ASN A 12 1.41 9.43 8.55
CA ASN A 12 2.68 9.21 9.25
C ASN A 12 3.79 8.73 8.32
N LEU A 13 3.49 7.86 7.35
CA LEU A 13 4.47 7.45 6.34
C LEU A 13 4.97 8.65 5.51
N TYR A 14 4.04 9.47 4.98
CA TYR A 14 4.39 10.64 4.18
C TYR A 14 5.16 11.69 4.99
N GLU A 15 4.77 11.94 6.24
CA GLU A 15 5.49 12.84 7.15
C GLU A 15 6.91 12.35 7.41
N ASN A 16 7.09 11.05 7.65
CA ASN A 16 8.42 10.46 7.86
C ASN A 16 9.29 10.61 6.61
N LEU A 17 8.77 10.32 5.41
CA LEU A 17 9.52 10.50 4.15
C LEU A 17 9.93 11.96 3.95
N ALA A 18 9.01 12.90 4.18
CA ALA A 18 9.27 14.33 4.08
C ALA A 18 10.35 14.79 5.08
N ALA A 19 10.35 14.27 6.31
CA ALA A 19 11.37 14.56 7.32
C ALA A 19 12.78 14.14 6.85
N TYR A 20 12.88 13.06 6.06
CA TYR A 20 14.13 12.62 5.42
C TYR A 20 14.39 13.26 4.04
N ARG A 21 13.56 14.22 3.61
CA ARG A 21 13.60 14.86 2.28
C ARG A 21 13.47 13.86 1.12
N ILE A 22 12.73 12.78 1.34
CA ILE A 22 12.42 11.80 0.32
C ILE A 22 11.07 12.17 -0.30
N ASP A 23 11.05 12.37 -1.62
CA ASP A 23 9.82 12.56 -2.38
C ASP A 23 9.12 11.19 -2.56
N PRO A 24 7.90 11.00 -2.04
CA PRO A 24 7.16 9.75 -2.17
C PRO A 24 6.94 9.30 -3.61
N ASP A 25 6.84 10.24 -4.55
CA ASP A 25 6.63 9.93 -5.97
C ASP A 25 7.91 9.42 -6.66
N THR A 26 9.06 9.55 -5.99
CA THR A 26 10.35 9.10 -6.50
C THR A 26 10.75 7.71 -6.00
N ILE A 27 10.04 7.17 -5.01
CA ILE A 27 10.34 5.85 -4.45
C ILE A 27 9.41 4.77 -5.02
N PRO A 28 9.92 3.55 -5.24
CA PRO A 28 9.08 2.38 -5.50
C PRO A 28 8.08 2.15 -4.37
N PHE A 29 6.78 2.20 -4.69
CA PHE A 29 5.71 2.07 -3.71
C PHE A 29 4.58 1.18 -4.23
N ALA A 30 3.99 0.39 -3.33
CA ALA A 30 2.84 -0.48 -3.61
C ALA A 30 2.01 -0.64 -2.33
N ILE A 31 0.69 -0.81 -2.48
CA ILE A 31 -0.24 -0.93 -1.37
C ILE A 31 -0.82 -2.35 -1.32
N GLN A 32 -0.97 -2.89 -0.11
CA GLN A 32 -1.62 -4.19 0.10
C GLN A 32 -2.80 -4.05 1.04
N TYR A 33 -4.01 -4.35 0.56
CA TYR A 33 -5.22 -4.40 1.37
C TYR A 33 -5.35 -5.78 1.99
N ASN A 34 -4.67 -5.97 3.12
CA ASN A 34 -4.60 -7.26 3.81
C ASN A 34 -5.85 -7.53 4.67
N LYS A 35 -6.03 -8.80 5.05
CA LYS A 35 -7.10 -9.36 5.88
C LYS A 35 -8.48 -9.41 5.20
N ARG A 36 -8.49 -9.68 3.89
CA ARG A 36 -9.74 -9.78 3.08
C ARG A 36 -10.61 -10.99 3.44
N ASP A 37 -10.11 -11.89 4.27
CA ASP A 37 -10.80 -13.04 4.87
C ASP A 37 -11.78 -12.66 6.00
N LEU A 38 -11.63 -11.48 6.60
CA LEU A 38 -12.46 -11.06 7.72
C LEU A 38 -13.85 -10.60 7.28
N ASP A 39 -14.87 -10.96 8.05
CA ASP A 39 -16.19 -10.35 7.93
C ASP A 39 -16.12 -8.84 8.25
N ASN A 40 -17.03 -8.07 7.65
CA ASN A 40 -17.15 -6.62 7.83
C ASN A 40 -15.91 -5.80 7.43
N VAL A 41 -15.12 -6.26 6.45
CA VAL A 41 -14.08 -5.43 5.83
C VAL A 41 -14.70 -4.38 4.90
N LEU A 42 -14.08 -3.20 4.86
CA LEU A 42 -14.47 -2.16 3.91
C LEU A 42 -14.27 -2.64 2.46
N PRO A 43 -15.12 -2.23 1.51
CA PRO A 43 -14.88 -2.47 0.10
C PRO A 43 -13.50 -1.95 -0.32
N VAL A 44 -12.80 -2.69 -1.16
CA VAL A 44 -11.47 -2.28 -1.64
C VAL A 44 -11.53 -0.97 -2.40
N GLU A 45 -12.62 -0.70 -3.11
CA GLU A 45 -12.79 0.55 -3.81
C GLU A 45 -12.82 1.78 -2.89
N GLU A 46 -13.36 1.61 -1.69
CA GLU A 46 -13.31 2.66 -0.68
C GLU A 46 -11.88 2.84 -0.14
N LEU A 47 -11.20 1.73 0.19
CA LEU A 47 -9.81 1.77 0.62
C LEU A 47 -8.88 2.37 -0.44
N ARG A 48 -9.12 2.08 -1.72
CA ARG A 48 -8.35 2.61 -2.85
C ARG A 48 -8.54 4.11 -3.01
N ARG A 49 -9.78 4.59 -2.90
CA ARG A 49 -10.07 6.02 -2.95
C ARG A 49 -9.38 6.80 -1.84
N GLU A 50 -9.39 6.27 -0.62
CA GLU A 50 -8.84 6.98 0.55
C GLU A 50 -7.31 6.83 0.68
N LEU A 51 -6.76 5.64 0.41
CA LEU A 51 -5.35 5.32 0.70
C LEU A 51 -4.45 5.33 -0.52
N ASN A 52 -5.00 5.25 -1.74
CA ASN A 52 -4.24 5.18 -2.98
C ASN A 52 -4.65 6.26 -4.02
N PRO A 53 -4.69 7.55 -3.65
CA PRO A 53 -5.04 8.61 -4.58
C PRO A 53 -4.03 8.76 -5.73
N GLY A 54 -2.77 8.35 -5.51
CA GLY A 54 -1.71 8.34 -6.53
C GLY A 54 -1.77 7.16 -7.50
N GLY A 55 -2.66 6.18 -7.27
CA GLY A 55 -2.84 5.03 -8.15
C GLY A 55 -1.59 4.14 -8.27
N VAL A 56 -0.80 4.01 -7.20
CA VAL A 56 0.32 3.06 -7.17
C VAL A 56 -0.20 1.62 -7.27
N PRO A 57 0.61 0.64 -7.71
CA PRO A 57 0.16 -0.75 -7.77
C PRO A 57 -0.38 -1.23 -6.41
N ASP A 58 -1.59 -1.77 -6.42
CA ASP A 58 -2.28 -2.24 -5.23
C ASP A 58 -2.86 -3.65 -5.39
N PHE A 59 -2.94 -4.39 -4.28
CA PHE A 59 -3.39 -5.78 -4.28
C PHE A 59 -4.22 -6.10 -3.05
N GLU A 60 -5.27 -6.90 -3.25
CA GLU A 60 -5.98 -7.59 -2.17
C GLU A 60 -5.14 -8.74 -1.63
N ALA A 61 -5.17 -8.94 -0.30
CA ALA A 61 -4.41 -10.01 0.32
C ALA A 61 -5.10 -10.67 1.52
N VAL A 62 -4.80 -11.95 1.68
CA VAL A 62 -5.02 -12.74 2.89
C VAL A 62 -3.66 -13.32 3.25
N ALA A 63 -2.85 -12.54 3.97
CA ALA A 63 -1.44 -12.89 4.18
C ALA A 63 -1.24 -14.23 4.90
N ILE A 64 -2.20 -14.65 5.74
CA ILE A 64 -2.16 -15.93 6.44
C ILE A 64 -2.36 -17.13 5.51
N GLU A 65 -2.94 -16.92 4.34
CA GLU A 65 -3.13 -17.93 3.27
C GLU A 65 -2.10 -17.76 2.14
N GLY A 66 -1.26 -16.72 2.20
CA GLY A 66 -0.29 -16.38 1.15
C GLY A 66 -0.87 -15.61 -0.04
N THR A 67 -2.20 -15.43 -0.11
CA THR A 67 -2.88 -14.69 -1.18
C THR A 67 -2.44 -13.23 -1.21
N GLY A 68 -2.00 -12.73 -2.37
CA GLY A 68 -1.62 -11.33 -2.60
C GLY A 68 -0.22 -10.94 -2.13
N VAL A 69 0.47 -11.82 -1.38
CA VAL A 69 1.79 -11.54 -0.81
C VAL A 69 2.85 -11.48 -1.90
N PHE A 70 2.89 -12.48 -2.77
CA PHE A 70 3.87 -12.54 -3.86
C PHE A 70 3.60 -11.51 -4.95
N GLU A 71 2.32 -11.22 -5.22
CA GLU A 71 1.91 -10.18 -6.16
C GLU A 71 2.40 -8.81 -5.71
N THR A 72 2.16 -8.46 -4.45
CA THR A 72 2.63 -7.20 -3.85
C THR A 72 4.16 -7.11 -3.90
N LEU A 73 4.86 -8.14 -3.44
CA LEU A 73 6.33 -8.17 -3.43
C LEU A 73 6.90 -8.05 -4.84
N ARG A 74 6.36 -8.82 -5.79
CA ARG A 74 6.79 -8.80 -7.18
C ARG A 74 6.58 -7.42 -7.81
N ALA A 75 5.46 -6.75 -7.53
CA ALA A 75 5.18 -5.43 -8.07
C ALA A 75 6.20 -4.40 -7.59
N VAL A 76 6.44 -4.32 -6.28
CA VAL A 76 7.41 -3.35 -5.73
C VAL A 76 8.85 -3.70 -6.15
N SER A 77 9.23 -4.98 -6.19
CA SER A 77 10.56 -5.38 -6.68
C SER A 77 10.80 -4.97 -8.14
N LYS A 78 9.79 -5.10 -9.01
CA LYS A 78 9.88 -4.65 -10.40
C LYS A 78 10.09 -3.13 -10.49
N LEU A 79 9.40 -2.35 -9.65
CA LEU A 79 9.58 -0.91 -9.59
C LEU A 79 11.01 -0.54 -9.14
N VAL A 80 11.53 -1.20 -8.10
CA VAL A 80 12.92 -1.00 -7.64
C VAL A 80 13.92 -1.26 -8.76
N VAL A 81 13.81 -2.39 -9.45
CA VAL A 81 14.71 -2.72 -10.57
C VAL A 81 14.64 -1.67 -11.67
N LYS A 82 13.43 -1.16 -11.98
CA LYS A 82 13.23 -0.11 -12.98
C LYS A 82 13.89 1.22 -12.59
N THR A 83 13.88 1.58 -11.31
CA THR A 83 14.53 2.82 -10.83
C THR A 83 16.06 2.74 -10.85
N LEU A 84 16.64 1.53 -10.87
CA LEU A 84 18.09 1.30 -10.93
C LEU A 84 18.64 1.11 -12.36
N SER A 85 17.76 1.05 -13.35
CA SER A 85 18.11 0.88 -14.78
C SER A 85 18.22 2.22 -15.48
#